data_AF-A0A1G3HNA6-F1
#
_entry.id   AF-A0A1G3HNA6-F1
#
_cell.length_a   1.000
_cell.length_b   1.000
_cell.length_c   1.000
_cell.angle_alpha   90.00
_cell.angle_beta   90.00
_cell.angle_gamma   90.00
#
_symmetry.space_group_name_H-M   'P 1'
#
loop_
_entity.id
_entity.type
_entity.pdbx_description
1 polymer ?
#
loop_
_entity_poly.entity_id
_entity_poly.type
_entity_poly.pdbx_seq_one_letter_code
_entity_poly.pdbx_strand_id
1 'polypeptide(L)' 'MKRAALLSAGFVYMVLLIEALRAAVAWWHGELAQPGWSDIALICALPFLIWIWWRYISPFGRDCPKCALPPETDRRP' A
#
# COMPACT_ATOMS: atom_id res chain seq x y z
N MET A 1 25.19 2.47 -3.43
CA MET A 1 24.19 2.67 -4.51
C MET A 1 22.88 1.89 -4.28
N LYS A 2 22.90 0.59 -3.94
CA LYS A 2 21.68 -0.22 -3.71
C LYS A 2 20.68 0.36 -2.68
N ARG A 3 21.18 0.90 -1.56
CA ARG A 3 20.32 1.51 -0.52
C ARG A 3 19.61 2.78 -1.01
N ALA A 4 20.32 3.65 -1.73
CA ALA A 4 19.73 4.85 -2.31
C ALA A 4 18.64 4.51 -3.33
N ALA A 5 18.88 3.50 -4.19
CA ALA A 5 17.89 3.02 -5.15
C ALA A 5 16.62 2.46 -4.48
N LEU A 6 16.79 1.74 -3.36
CA LEU A 6 15.64 1.22 -2.59
C LEU A 6 14.84 2.34 -1.93
N LEU A 7 15.53 3.34 -1.37
CA LEU A 7 14.89 4.51 -0.77
C LEU A 7 14.14 5.34 -1.82
N SER A 8 14.74 5.56 -2.99
CA SER A 8 14.07 6.25 -4.09
C SER A 8 12.87 5.47 -4.61
N ALA A 9 12.99 4.14 -4.76
CA ALA A 9 11.88 3.31 -5.20
C ALA A 9 10.72 3.33 -4.18
N GLY A 10 11.03 3.23 -2.89
CA GLY A 10 10.04 3.36 -1.82
C GLY A 10 9.36 4.72 -1.81
N PHE A 11 10.13 5.80 -2.00
CA PHE A 11 9.60 7.16 -2.09
C PHE A 11 8.65 7.34 -3.28
N VAL A 12 9.08 6.93 -4.48
CA VAL A 12 8.26 6.99 -5.70
C VAL A 12 6.97 6.20 -5.53
N TYR A 13 7.05 5.00 -4.97
CA TYR A 13 5.89 4.18 -4.68
C TYR A 13 4.92 4.87 -3.72
N MET A 14 5.42 5.49 -2.65
CA MET A 14 4.60 6.21 -1.68
C MET A 14 3.86 7.39 -2.31
N VAL A 15 4.56 8.19 -3.12
CA VAL A 15 3.97 9.32 -3.85
C VAL A 15 2.88 8.83 -4.79
N LEU A 16 3.15 7.78 -5.59
CA LEU A 16 2.18 7.20 -6.50
C LEU A 16 0.91 6.71 -5.78
N LEU A 17 1.07 6.02 -4.64
CA LEU A 17 -0.06 5.53 -3.86
C LEU A 17 -0.91 6.69 -3.31
N ILE A 18 -0.28 7.75 -2.79
CA ILE A 18 -0.98 8.93 -2.28
C ILE A 18 -1.73 9.64 -3.39
N GLU A 19 -1.07 9.95 -4.50
CA GLU A 19 -1.70 10.65 -5.63
C GLU A 19 -2.83 9.82 -6.24
N ALA A 20 -2.66 8.49 -6.33
CA ALA A 20 -3.74 7.60 -6.76
C ALA A 20 -4.94 7.62 -5.82
N LEU A 21 -4.71 7.65 -4.51
CA LEU A 21 -5.78 7.77 -3.52
C LEU A 21 -6.49 9.13 -3.63
N ARG A 22 -5.74 10.22 -3.78
CA ARG A 22 -6.29 11.57 -3.96
C ARG A 22 -7.13 11.65 -5.24
N ALA A 23 -6.63 11.14 -6.36
CA ALA A 23 -7.37 11.10 -7.62
C ALA A 23 -8.65 10.27 -7.49
N ALA A 24 -8.60 9.11 -6.82
CA ALA A 24 -9.77 8.27 -6.59
C ALA A 24 -10.81 8.94 -5.68
N VAL A 25 -10.37 9.61 -4.61
CA VAL A 25 -11.26 10.37 -3.72
C VAL A 25 -11.89 11.55 -4.47
N ALA A 26 -11.09 12.35 -5.18
CA ALA A 26 -11.61 13.50 -5.91
C ALA A 26 -12.54 13.08 -7.07
N TRP A 27 -12.29 11.93 -7.71
CA TRP A 27 -13.24 11.31 -8.65
C TRP A 27 -14.52 10.86 -7.96
N TRP A 28 -14.42 10.23 -6.79
CA TRP A 28 -15.58 9.79 -5.99
C TRP A 28 -16.45 10.97 -5.54
N HIS A 29 -15.83 12.09 -5.18
CA HIS A 29 -16.52 13.32 -4.80
C HIS A 29 -17.10 14.09 -6.00
N GLY A 30 -16.83 13.66 -7.24
CA GLY A 30 -17.28 14.34 -8.45
C GLY A 30 -16.49 15.62 -8.78
N GLU A 31 -15.38 15.88 -8.10
CA GLU A 31 -14.50 17.03 -8.36
C GLU A 31 -13.73 16.86 -9.68
N LEU A 32 -13.50 15.61 -10.12
CA LEU A 32 -13.00 15.29 -11.46
C LEU A 32 -14.16 15.00 -12.42
N ALA A 33 -14.87 16.05 -12.84
CA ALA A 33 -15.91 15.93 -13.87
C ALA A 33 -15.34 15.55 -15.26
N GLN A 34 -14.08 15.92 -15.54
CA GLN A 34 -13.32 15.48 -16.71
C GLN A 34 -11.91 15.04 -16.28
N PRO A 35 -11.73 13.78 -15.87
CA PRO A 35 -10.42 13.29 -15.47
C PRO A 35 -9.46 13.26 -16.66
N GLY A 36 -8.24 13.73 -16.45
CA GLY A 36 -7.17 13.61 -17.42
C GLY A 36 -6.68 12.17 -17.54
N TRP A 37 -5.88 11.88 -18.57
CA TRP A 37 -5.28 10.54 -18.74
C TRP A 37 -4.45 10.09 -17.55
N SER A 38 -3.77 11.01 -16.86
CA SER A 38 -3.02 10.73 -15.63
C SER A 38 -3.92 10.31 -14.48
N ASP A 39 -5.07 10.96 -14.30
CA ASP A 39 -6.00 10.65 -13.22
C ASP A 39 -6.63 9.27 -13.44
N ILE A 40 -7.01 8.98 -14.69
CA ILE A 40 -7.51 7.64 -15.09
C ILE A 40 -6.45 6.58 -14.80
N ALA A 41 -5.20 6.81 -15.20
CA ALA A 41 -4.11 5.87 -14.96
C ALA A 41 -3.88 5.64 -13.44
N LEU A 42 -3.92 6.71 -12.65
CA LEU A 42 -3.77 6.67 -11.20
C LEU A 42 -4.91 5.91 -10.52
N ILE A 43 -6.17 6.18 -10.90
CA ILE A 43 -7.36 5.49 -10.37
C ILE A 43 -7.29 4.00 -10.71
N CYS A 44 -6.95 3.65 -11.95
CA CYS A 44 -6.80 2.25 -12.36
C CYS A 44 -5.61 1.55 -11.70
N ALA A 45 -4.52 2.27 -11.41
CA ALA A 45 -3.33 1.72 -10.75
C ALA A 45 -3.55 1.53 -9.24
N LEU A 46 -4.45 2.29 -8.61
CA LEU A 46 -4.72 2.23 -7.17
C LEU A 46 -4.96 0.81 -6.63
N PRO A 47 -5.84 -0.05 -7.19
CA PRO A 47 -6.04 -1.41 -6.68
C PRO A 47 -4.76 -2.26 -6.72
N PHE A 48 -3.94 -2.11 -7.77
CA PHE A 48 -2.67 -2.80 -7.88
C PHE A 48 -1.66 -2.32 -6.85
N LEU A 49 -1.58 -1.00 -6.64
CA LEU A 49 -0.70 -0.41 -5.62
C LEU A 49 -1.10 -0.87 -4.21
N ILE A 50 -2.40 -0.89 -3.89
CA ILE A 50 -2.93 -1.40 -2.62
C ILE A 50 -2.59 -2.88 -2.43
N TRP A 51 -2.72 -3.70 -3.48
CA TRP A 51 -2.38 -5.12 -3.42
C TRP A 51 -0.88 -5.33 -3.11
N ILE A 52 0.02 -4.59 -3.77
CA ILE A 52 1.46 -4.62 -3.46
C ILE A 52 1.69 -4.24 -2.00
N TRP A 53 1.06 -3.15 -1.52
CA TRP A 53 1.23 -2.69 -0.15
C TRP A 53 0.84 -3.79 0.83
N TRP A 54 -0.36 -4.36 0.67
CA TRP A 54 -0.89 -5.40 1.52
C TRP A 54 0.00 -6.66 1.52
N ARG A 55 0.52 -7.04 0.35
CA ARG A 55 1.25 -8.29 0.19
C ARG A 55 2.70 -8.24 0.67
N TYR A 56 3.38 -7.10 0.53
CA TYR A 56 4.83 -7.01 0.70
C TYR A 56 5.31 -5.98 1.73
N ILE A 57 4.50 -4.95 2.01
CA ILE A 57 4.93 -3.80 2.84
C ILE A 57 4.15 -3.76 4.16
N SER A 58 2.89 -4.21 4.17
CA SER A 58 2.01 -4.13 5.33
C SER A 58 2.53 -4.94 6.51
N PRO A 59 2.55 -4.36 7.72
CA PRO A 59 2.90 -5.08 8.94
C PRO A 59 1.85 -6.14 9.33
N PHE A 60 0.68 -6.13 8.67
CA PHE A 60 -0.41 -7.09 8.87
C PHE A 60 -0.36 -8.28 7.90
N GLY A 61 0.74 -8.43 7.15
CA GLY A 61 0.95 -9.50 6.18
C GLY A 61 1.09 -10.90 6.80
N ARG A 62 1.09 -11.90 5.90
CA ARG A 62 0.97 -13.35 6.13
C ARG A 62 1.87 -13.96 7.23
N ASP A 63 2.99 -13.31 7.56
CA ASP A 63 3.97 -13.76 8.54
C ASP A 63 4.09 -12.75 9.70
N CYS A 64 2.97 -12.37 10.32
CA CYS A 64 3.00 -11.50 11.50
C CYS A 64 3.19 -12.36 12.77
N PRO A 65 4.41 -12.49 13.33
CA PRO A 65 4.64 -13.22 14.58
C PRO A 65 3.96 -12.54 15.78
N LYS A 66 3.50 -11.29 15.65
CA LYS A 66 2.70 -10.58 16.67
C LYS A 66 1.25 -11.06 16.72
N CYS A 67 0.75 -11.73 15.68
CA CYS A 67 -0.57 -12.36 15.65
C CYS A 67 -0.49 -13.86 15.96
N ALA A 68 0.71 -14.42 16.09
CA ALA A 68 0.87 -15.78 16.59
C ALA A 68 0.43 -15.79 18.06
N LEU A 69 -0.45 -16.74 18.43
CA LEU A 69 -0.72 -16.99 19.84
C LEU A 69 0.63 -17.24 20.54
N PRO A 70 0.84 -16.67 21.74
CA PRO A 70 2.03 -16.99 22.52
C PRO A 70 2.12 -18.51 22.65
N PRO A 71 3.32 -19.10 22.53
CA PRO A 71 3.46 -20.55 22.67
C PRO A 71 2.85 -20.96 24.00
N GLU A 72 1.99 -21.98 23.99
CA GLU A 72 1.44 -22.58 25.20
C GLU A 72 2.61 -22.96 26.10
N THR A 73 2.84 -22.16 27.14
CA THR A 73 3.71 -22.55 28.24
C THR A 73 3.11 -23.82 28.81
N ASP A 74 3.73 -24.96 28.46
CA ASP A 74 3.54 -26.26 29.08
C ASP A 74 3.81 -26.10 30.58
N ARG A 75 2.78 -25.68 31.33
CA ARG A 75 2.71 -25.81 32.77
C ARG A 75 2.45 -27.29 33.06
N ARG A 76 3.49 -28.10 32.89
CA ARG A 76 3.53 -29.39 33.56
C ARG A 76 4.07 -29.19 34.98
N PRO A 77 3.29 -29.56 36.02
CA PRO A 77 3.78 -29.59 37.39
C PRO A 77 4.85 -30.67 37.59
#